data_AF-A0A7X9HIJ0-F1
#
_entry.id   AF-A0A7X9HIJ0-F1
#
_cell.length_a   1.000
_cell.length_b   1.000
_cell.length_c   1.000
_cell.angle_alpha   90.00
_cell.angle_beta   90.00
_cell.angle_gamma   90.00
#
_symmetry.space_group_name_H-M   'P 1'
#
loop_
_entity.id
_entity.type
_entity.pdbx_description
1 polymer ?
#
loop_
_entity_poly.entity_id
_entity_poly.type
_entity_poly.pdbx_seq_one_letter_code
_entity_poly.pdbx_strand_id
1 'polypeptide(L)'
;MTQELALDSVQADSVYAINLRFSLKMEDLRKESEENRHEQFGKLREARDEEMKGVLTEEQFKKYQEMMKRPMGPKGGKHPGEQGQ
;
A
#
# COMPACT_ATOMS: atom_id res chain seq x y z
N MET A 1 -2.46 3.13 9.58
CA MET A 1 -1.82 4.22 8.80
C MET A 1 -2.07 5.60 9.38
N THR A 2 -3.28 6.19 9.30
CA THR A 2 -3.52 7.59 9.73
C THR A 2 -3.18 7.87 11.20
N GLN A 3 -3.64 7.03 12.14
CA GLN A 3 -3.31 7.18 13.56
C GLN A 3 -1.85 6.83 13.88
N GLU A 4 -1.25 5.91 13.13
CA GLU A 4 0.14 5.50 13.35
C GLU A 4 1.13 6.57 12.90
N LEU A 5 0.80 7.32 11.85
CA LEU A 5 1.61 8.41 11.33
C LEU A 5 1.28 9.77 11.96
N ALA A 6 0.29 9.83 12.85
CA ALA A 6 -0.19 11.07 13.47
C ALA A 6 -0.42 12.18 12.42
N LEU A 7 -1.14 11.84 11.34
CA LEU A 7 -1.44 12.78 10.26
C LEU A 7 -2.39 13.87 10.75
N ASP A 8 -2.15 15.12 10.34
CA ASP A 8 -3.17 16.16 10.45
C ASP A 8 -4.28 15.96 9.41
N SER A 9 -5.36 16.75 9.50
CA SER A 9 -6.52 16.61 8.62
C SER A 9 -6.18 16.81 7.14
N VAL A 10 -5.34 17.80 6.81
CA VAL A 10 -4.95 18.09 5.41
C VAL A 10 -4.07 16.98 4.85
N GLN A 11 -3.13 16.49 5.67
CA GLN A 11 -2.31 15.33 5.31
C GLN A 11 -3.15 14.08 5.15
N ALA A 12 -4.13 13.84 6.02
CA ALA A 12 -4.99 12.67 5.98
C ALA A 12 -5.82 12.59 4.69
N ASP A 13 -6.41 13.71 4.25
CA ASP A 13 -7.14 13.79 2.99
C ASP A 13 -6.23 13.53 1.78
N SER A 14 -5.04 14.11 1.79
CA SER A 14 -4.05 13.94 0.72
C SER A 14 -3.55 12.49 0.64
N VAL A 15 -3.23 11.88 1.79
CA VAL A 15 -2.83 10.48 1.89
C VAL A 15 -3.96 9.54 1.46
N TYR A 16 -5.20 9.85 1.82
CA TYR A 16 -6.36 9.07 1.37
C TYR A 16 -6.48 9.10 -0.16
N ALA A 17 -6.38 10.29 -0.76
CA ALA A 17 -6.44 10.44 -2.21
C ALA A 17 -5.30 9.69 -2.93
N ILE A 18 -4.07 9.79 -2.42
CA ILE A 18 -2.91 9.06 -2.97
C ILE A 18 -3.14 7.54 -2.89
N ASN A 19 -3.57 7.04 -1.75
CA ASN A 19 -3.85 5.61 -1.57
C ASN A 19 -4.99 5.13 -2.46
N LEU A 20 -6.07 5.92 -2.60
CA LEU A 20 -7.18 5.59 -3.49
C LEU A 20 -6.72 5.47 -4.95
N ARG A 21 -5.94 6.45 -5.44
CA ARG A 21 -5.36 6.40 -6.80
C ARG A 21 -4.47 5.18 -6.99
N PHE A 22 -3.62 4.89 -6.01
CA PHE A 22 -2.76 3.70 -6.04
C PHE A 22 -3.60 2.41 -6.10
N SER A 23 -4.63 2.28 -5.27
CA SER A 23 -5.53 1.13 -5.26
C SER A 23 -6.26 0.92 -6.60
N LEU A 24 -6.73 1.99 -7.24
CA LEU A 24 -7.37 1.91 -8.55
C LEU A 24 -6.38 1.44 -9.64
N LYS A 25 -5.17 2.00 -9.67
CA LYS A 25 -4.12 1.56 -10.61
C LYS A 25 -3.70 0.12 -10.36
N MET A 26 -3.67 -0.30 -9.10
CA MET A 26 -3.41 -1.67 -8.71
C MET A 26 -4.48 -2.65 -9.18
N GLU A 27 -5.75 -2.25 -9.14
CA GLU A 27 -6.84 -3.06 -9.68
C GLU A 27 -6.73 -3.22 -11.20
N ASP A 28 -6.37 -2.15 -11.90
CA ASP A 28 -6.14 -2.20 -13.33
C ASP A 28 -4.95 -3.11 -13.69
N LEU A 29 -3.86 -3.01 -12.92
CA LEU A 29 -2.69 -3.88 -13.07
C LEU A 29 -2.96 -5.36 -12.85
N ARG A 30 -4.02 -5.71 -12.10
CA ARG A 30 -4.44 -7.11 -11.93
C ARG A 30 -5.09 -7.70 -13.18
N LYS A 31 -5.49 -6.86 -14.13
CA LYS A 31 -6.03 -7.28 -15.43
C LYS A 31 -4.93 -7.50 -16.47
N GLU A 32 -3.74 -6.94 -16.25
CA GLU A 32 -2.55 -7.11 -17.09
C GLU A 32 -1.88 -8.50 -16.94
N SER A 33 -1.02 -8.86 -17.90
CA SER A 33 -0.21 -10.07 -17.86
C SER A 33 0.78 -10.09 -16.68
N GLU A 34 1.14 -11.28 -16.18
CA GLU A 34 2.02 -11.39 -15.00
C GLU A 34 3.39 -10.75 -15.19
N GLU A 35 3.96 -10.85 -16.39
CA GLU A 35 5.27 -10.25 -16.74
C GLU A 35 5.23 -8.72 -16.62
N ASN A 36 4.23 -8.08 -17.24
CA ASN A 36 4.05 -6.62 -17.14
C ASN A 36 3.69 -6.18 -15.73
N ARG A 37 2.91 -7.00 -15.00
CA ARG A 37 2.45 -6.68 -13.65
C ARG A 37 3.59 -6.47 -12.68
N HIS A 38 4.66 -7.26 -12.74
CA HIS A 38 5.77 -7.10 -11.77
C HIS A 38 6.50 -5.76 -11.95
N GLU A 39 6.88 -5.43 -13.19
CA GLU A 39 7.59 -4.18 -13.49
C GLU A 39 6.72 -2.95 -13.17
N GLN A 40 5.47 -2.98 -13.62
CA GLN A 40 4.53 -1.88 -13.40
C GLN A 40 4.17 -1.71 -11.93
N PHE A 41 4.13 -2.80 -11.16
CA PHE A 41 3.92 -2.72 -9.71
C PHE A 41 5.05 -1.96 -9.02
N GLY A 42 6.30 -2.21 -9.40
CA GLY A 42 7.47 -1.48 -8.89
C GLY A 42 7.33 0.02 -9.15
N LYS A 43 7.08 0.40 -10.40
CA LYS A 43 6.89 1.80 -10.82
C LYS A 43 5.73 2.47 -10.08
N LEU A 44 4.60 1.79 -9.92
CA LEU A 44 3.45 2.32 -9.19
C LEU A 44 3.76 2.55 -7.71
N ARG A 45 4.54 1.65 -7.10
CA ARG A 45 4.95 1.79 -5.70
C ARG A 45 5.90 2.98 -5.52
N GLU A 46 6.90 3.12 -6.39
CA GLU A 46 7.83 4.25 -6.37
C GLU A 46 7.11 5.58 -6.53
N ALA A 47 6.22 5.69 -7.53
CA ALA A 47 5.43 6.90 -7.75
C ALA A 47 4.59 7.28 -6.52
N ARG A 48 3.92 6.29 -5.89
CA ARG A 48 3.17 6.52 -4.65
C ARG A 48 4.09 6.99 -3.53
N ASP A 49 5.27 6.39 -3.37
CA ASP A 49 6.20 6.78 -2.31
C ASP A 49 6.76 8.20 -2.52
N GLU A 50 6.96 8.64 -3.77
CA GLU A 50 7.30 10.04 -4.09
C GLU A 50 6.17 11.01 -3.74
N GLU A 51 4.92 10.68 -4.10
CA GLU A 51 3.76 11.49 -3.73
C GLU A 51 3.60 11.60 -2.21
N MET A 52 3.79 10.49 -1.49
CA MET A 52 3.74 10.44 -0.03
C MET A 52 4.84 11.29 0.61
N LYS A 53 6.05 11.32 0.04
CA LYS A 53 7.15 12.16 0.53
C LYS A 53 6.85 13.67 0.41
N GLY A 54 6.05 14.07 -0.57
CA GLY A 54 5.62 15.46 -0.73
C GLY A 54 4.55 15.92 0.27
N VAL A 55 3.79 14.98 0.85
CA VAL A 55 2.69 15.25 1.78
C VAL A 55 3.11 15.07 3.24
N LEU A 56 3.92 14.04 3.51
CA LEU A 56 4.38 13.68 4.84
C LEU A 56 5.63 14.48 5.24
N THR A 57 5.79 14.72 6.53
CA THR A 57 7.08 15.18 7.07
C THR A 57 8.12 14.06 6.97
N GLU A 58 9.41 14.40 7.10
CA GLU A 58 10.49 13.40 7.04
C GLU A 58 10.32 12.28 8.09
N GLU A 59 9.91 12.62 9.30
CA GLU A 59 9.66 11.65 10.38
C GLU A 59 8.47 10.74 10.07
N GLN A 60 7.38 11.31 9.57
CA GLN A 60 6.19 10.54 9.17
C GLN A 60 6.50 9.64 7.97
N PHE A 61 7.25 10.13 6.99
CA PHE A 61 7.65 9.36 5.81
C PHE A 61 8.56 8.19 6.19
N LYS A 62 9.52 8.40 7.10
CA LYS A 62 10.37 7.33 7.61
C LYS A 62 9.56 6.22 8.28
N LYS A 63 8.62 6.58 9.16
CA LYS A 63 7.72 5.61 9.82
C LYS A 63 6.84 4.88 8.82
N TYR A 64 6.34 5.60 7.81
CA TYR A 64 5.59 5.02 6.70
C TYR A 64 6.42 3.99 5.92
N GLN A 65 7.68 4.30 5.59
CA GLN A 65 8.58 3.35 4.93
C GLN A 65 8.83 2.10 5.77
N GLU A 66 8.98 2.25 7.09
CA GLU A 66 9.12 1.10 8.01
C GLU A 66 7.87 0.23 8.02
N MET A 67 6.68 0.84 8.05
CA MET A 67 5.41 0.11 7.93
C MET A 67 5.29 -0.65 6.61
N MET A 68 5.74 -0.05 5.51
CA MET A 68 5.72 -0.65 4.17
C MET A 68 6.77 -1.74 3.97
N LYS A 69 7.89 -1.68 4.70
CA LYS A 69 8.94 -2.72 4.71
C LYS A 69 8.58 -3.89 5.60
N ARG A 70 7.71 -3.68 6.60
CA ARG A 70 7.23 -4.77 7.44
C ARG A 70 6.52 -5.77 6.52
N PRO A 71 6.99 -7.03 6.44
CA PRO A 71 6.22 -8.04 5.73
C PRO A 71 4.83 -8.02 6.36
N MET A 72 3.78 -7.91 5.53
CA MET A 72 2.46 -8.32 6.00
C MET A 72 2.70 -9.68 6.64
N GLY A 73 2.39 -9.81 7.94
CA GLY A 73 2.64 -11.03 8.70
C GLY A 73 2.13 -12.24 7.94
N PRO A 74 2.61 -13.45 8.28
CA PRO A 74 2.34 -14.65 7.49
C PRO A 74 0.88 -14.66 7.06
N LYS A 75 0.64 -14.71 5.73
CA LYS A 75 -0.65 -15.15 5.17
C LYS A 75 -0.97 -16.49 5.84
N GLY A 76 -1.69 -16.45 6.94
CA GLY A 76 -1.84 -17.56 7.87
C GLY A 76 -3.30 -17.69 8.26
N GLY A 77 -3.92 -18.76 7.77
CA GLY A 77 -5.31 -19.17 8.02
C GLY A 77 -6.06 -19.33 6.71
N LYS A 78 -5.82 -20.36 5.89
CA LYS A 78 -6.37 -21.70 6.10
C LYS A 78 -7.81 -21.61 6.60
N HIS A 79 -8.79 -21.67 5.70
CA HIS A 79 -10.11 -22.21 6.07
C HIS A 79 -9.90 -23.69 6.45
N PRO A 80 -10.12 -24.11 7.70
CA PRO A 80 -10.19 -25.52 8.06
C PRO A 80 -11.66 -25.87 8.28
N GLY A 81 -12.24 -26.67 7.39
CA GLY A 81 -13.54 -27.28 7.64
C GLY A 81 -14.34 -27.51 6.37
N GLU A 82 -14.08 -28.63 5.70
CA GLU A 82 -15.10 -29.66 5.43
C GLU A 82 -14.39 -30.88 4.82
N GLN A 83 -13.75 -31.68 5.67
CA GLN A 83 -13.60 -33.12 5.41
C GLN A 83 -14.71 -33.79 6.19
N GLY A 84 -15.77 -34.14 5.48
CA GLY A 84 -16.82 -35.02 5.96
C GLY A 84 -17.09 -36.06 4.88
N GLN A 85 -16.39 -37.19 4.98
CA GLN A 85 -16.87 -38.58 4.91
C GLN A 85 -15.71 -39.54 4.65
#